data_AF-A0A7S0QJQ4-F1
#
_entry.id   AF-A0A7S0QJQ4-F1
#
_cell.length_a   1.000
_cell.length_b   1.000
_cell.length_c   1.000
_cell.angle_alpha   90.00
_cell.angle_beta   90.00
_cell.angle_gamma   90.00
#
_symmetry.space_group_name_H-M   'P 1'
#
loop_
_entity.id
_entity.type
_entity.pdbx_description
1 polymer ?
#
loop_
_entity_poly.entity_id
_entity_poly.type
_entity_poly.pdbx_seq_one_letter_code
_entity_poly.pdbx_strand_id
1 'polypeptide(L)'
;IIELTGQMIGSMIRLRKLLLDHNRLQYLPWEIGSHSDLEELSFHGNELDTPCPEVLAGGADSLLRYIRKVNQGMLTHNLDLSSSRLSLFPYELRSATMVTTLDLSNNRLIEVDDALSAMICLISLNLEMNSLISLPSSIGECRRLIYLNLSKNKIRSLPENLSTMVCLEIMRLETNRMIKLPNFIKSMMQLKELYLQENEFTDIGAEVKMSSNFILNPTPSQLMELLQDTGPTGIELQAKILDS
;
A
#
# COMPACT_ATOMS: atom_id res chain seq x y z
N ILE A 1 2.84 5.94 -36.21
CA ILE A 1 2.68 6.17 -34.76
C ILE A 1 4.08 6.20 -34.20
N ILE A 2 4.57 7.35 -33.78
CA ILE A 2 5.87 7.41 -33.08
C ILE A 2 5.56 7.00 -31.65
N GLU A 3 6.03 5.84 -31.23
CA GLU A 3 5.91 5.41 -29.84
C GLU A 3 7.04 6.08 -29.05
N LEU A 4 6.66 6.85 -28.04
CA LEU A 4 7.62 7.54 -27.18
C LEU A 4 8.14 6.53 -26.14
N THR A 5 9.12 5.71 -26.51
CA THR A 5 9.63 4.65 -25.64
C THR A 5 10.51 5.20 -24.51
N GLY A 6 10.50 4.52 -23.34
CA GLY A 6 11.36 4.85 -22.21
C GLY A 6 12.86 4.85 -22.55
N GLN A 7 13.29 3.92 -23.41
CA GLN A 7 14.67 3.85 -23.88
C GLN A 7 15.08 5.08 -24.70
N MET A 8 14.19 5.56 -25.59
CA MET A 8 14.46 6.75 -26.38
C MET A 8 14.65 7.98 -25.49
N ILE A 9 13.74 8.21 -24.53
CA ILE A 9 13.82 9.37 -23.66
C ILE A 9 14.98 9.27 -22.68
N GLY A 10 15.21 8.10 -22.07
CA GLY A 10 16.31 7.89 -21.12
C GLY A 10 17.68 8.19 -21.72
N SER A 11 17.82 8.09 -23.04
CA SER A 11 19.08 8.38 -23.76
C SER A 11 19.32 9.88 -24.02
N MET A 12 18.33 10.75 -23.83
CA MET A 12 18.41 12.17 -24.18
C MET A 12 19.15 13.01 -23.13
N ILE A 13 20.47 13.08 -23.21
CA ILE A 13 21.27 13.84 -22.25
C ILE A 13 21.00 15.35 -22.42
N ARG A 14 20.64 16.05 -21.33
CA ARG A 14 20.34 17.51 -21.24
C ARG A 14 18.98 17.95 -21.81
N LEU A 15 17.96 17.09 -21.76
CA LEU A 15 16.62 17.46 -22.18
C LEU A 15 16.04 18.54 -21.24
N ARG A 16 15.89 19.78 -21.74
CA ARG A 16 15.28 20.90 -21.00
C ARG A 16 13.82 21.15 -21.33
N LYS A 17 13.40 20.80 -22.54
CA LYS A 17 12.03 20.98 -23.04
C LYS A 17 11.58 19.73 -23.78
N LEU A 18 10.39 19.24 -23.45
CA LEU A 18 9.75 18.11 -24.09
C LEU A 18 8.32 18.50 -24.45
N LEU A 19 8.07 18.76 -25.74
CA LEU A 19 6.78 19.22 -26.22
C LEU A 19 6.07 18.09 -26.95
N LEU A 20 5.00 17.55 -26.35
CA LEU A 20 4.29 16.36 -26.82
C LEU A 20 2.84 16.67 -27.23
N ASP A 21 2.51 17.93 -27.43
CA ASP A 21 1.15 18.36 -27.71
C ASP A 21 0.57 17.78 -29.01
N HIS A 22 -0.74 17.53 -28.98
CA HIS A 22 -1.55 17.08 -30.13
C HIS A 22 -1.04 15.78 -30.76
N ASN A 23 -0.60 14.84 -29.93
CA ASN A 23 -0.26 13.48 -30.34
C ASN A 23 -1.39 12.51 -29.96
N ARG A 24 -1.13 11.20 -30.06
CA ARG A 24 -2.05 10.13 -29.65
C ARG A 24 -1.42 9.23 -28.59
N LEU A 25 -0.69 9.85 -27.65
CA LEU A 25 -0.06 9.12 -26.56
C LEU A 25 -1.13 8.65 -25.58
N GLN A 26 -1.05 7.38 -25.19
CA GLN A 26 -1.88 6.77 -24.14
C GLN A 26 -1.19 6.75 -22.78
N TYR A 27 0.13 6.77 -22.77
CA TYR A 27 0.95 6.81 -21.58
C TYR A 27 2.21 7.63 -21.82
N LEU A 28 2.83 8.08 -20.73
CA LEU A 28 4.16 8.69 -20.74
C LEU A 28 5.13 7.79 -19.97
N PRO A 29 6.30 7.45 -20.53
CA PRO A 29 7.28 6.63 -19.85
C PRO A 29 7.82 7.35 -18.61
N TRP A 30 7.95 6.63 -17.50
CA TRP A 30 8.43 7.19 -16.25
C TRP A 30 9.92 7.56 -16.31
N GLU A 31 10.66 7.10 -17.33
CA GLU A 31 12.03 7.47 -17.63
C GLU A 31 12.21 8.97 -17.92
N ILE A 32 11.13 9.70 -18.28
CA ILE A 32 11.15 11.18 -18.31
C ILE A 32 11.64 11.75 -16.98
N GLY A 33 11.33 11.09 -15.87
CA GLY A 33 11.71 11.50 -14.52
C GLY A 33 13.21 11.50 -14.25
N SER A 34 14.00 10.83 -15.09
CA SER A 34 15.47 10.85 -14.99
C SER A 34 16.08 12.21 -15.38
N HIS A 35 15.33 13.05 -16.11
CA HIS A 35 15.77 14.38 -16.55
C HIS A 35 15.51 15.44 -15.48
N SER A 36 16.48 15.64 -14.59
CA SER A 36 16.43 16.69 -13.57
C SER A 36 16.32 18.10 -14.17
N ASP A 37 16.90 18.31 -15.36
CA ASP A 37 16.98 19.60 -16.04
C ASP A 37 15.75 19.89 -16.91
N LEU A 38 14.78 18.99 -16.96
CA LEU A 38 13.54 19.20 -17.69
C LEU A 38 12.71 20.30 -17.01
N GLU A 39 12.63 21.44 -17.68
CA GLU A 39 11.97 22.67 -17.23
C GLU A 39 10.58 22.82 -17.83
N GLU A 40 10.38 22.30 -19.05
CA GLU A 40 9.12 22.46 -19.79
C GLU A 40 8.65 21.10 -20.31
N LEU A 41 7.45 20.69 -19.89
CA LEU A 41 6.74 19.54 -20.42
C LEU A 41 5.36 20.00 -20.88
N SER A 42 5.03 19.75 -22.14
CA SER A 42 3.67 19.95 -22.65
C SER A 42 3.14 18.63 -23.22
N PHE A 43 1.87 18.35 -22.97
CA PHE A 43 1.24 17.06 -23.32
C PHE A 43 -0.25 17.21 -23.66
N HIS A 44 -0.73 18.43 -23.95
CA HIS A 44 -2.16 18.65 -24.18
C HIS A 44 -2.61 18.07 -25.52
N GLY A 45 -3.89 17.68 -25.62
CA GLY A 45 -4.41 17.05 -26.84
C GLY A 45 -3.87 15.65 -27.11
N ASN A 46 -3.49 14.93 -26.04
CA ASN A 46 -3.26 13.48 -26.03
C ASN A 46 -4.43 12.73 -25.36
N GLU A 47 -4.44 11.41 -25.47
CA GLU A 47 -5.46 10.51 -24.87
C GLU A 47 -4.81 9.71 -23.73
N LEU A 48 -4.16 10.39 -22.78
CA LEU A 48 -3.44 9.73 -21.70
C LEU A 48 -4.40 9.05 -20.71
N ASP A 49 -4.28 7.73 -20.59
CA ASP A 49 -4.95 6.92 -19.58
C ASP A 49 -4.15 6.88 -18.27
N THR A 50 -2.83 7.07 -18.36
CA THR A 50 -1.91 7.03 -17.22
C THR A 50 -0.86 8.15 -17.29
N PRO A 51 -0.41 8.71 -16.15
CA PRO A 51 -0.87 8.41 -14.78
C PRO A 51 -2.29 8.89 -14.51
N CYS A 52 -2.83 8.60 -13.32
CA CYS A 52 -4.24 8.86 -12.98
C CYS A 52 -4.70 10.31 -13.32
N PRO A 53 -5.99 10.51 -13.63
CA PRO A 53 -6.52 11.80 -14.05
C PRO A 53 -6.19 12.96 -13.11
N GLU A 54 -6.05 12.72 -11.81
CA GLU A 54 -5.70 13.73 -10.81
C GLU A 54 -4.28 14.28 -10.99
N VAL A 55 -3.33 13.43 -11.38
CA VAL A 55 -1.96 13.84 -11.69
C VAL A 55 -1.95 14.70 -12.95
N LEU A 56 -2.68 14.26 -13.98
CA LEU A 56 -2.81 14.97 -15.27
C LEU A 56 -3.50 16.32 -15.11
N ALA A 57 -4.57 16.38 -14.31
CA ALA A 57 -5.33 17.61 -14.04
C ALA A 57 -4.49 18.68 -13.31
N GLY A 58 -3.44 18.27 -12.59
CA GLY A 58 -2.48 19.18 -11.96
C GLY A 58 -1.48 19.82 -12.94
N GLY A 59 -1.58 19.51 -14.23
CA GLY A 59 -0.70 20.05 -15.28
C GLY A 59 0.71 19.48 -15.27
N ALA A 60 1.59 20.11 -16.05
CA ALA A 60 2.96 19.66 -16.28
C ALA A 60 3.77 19.46 -14.99
N ASP A 61 3.68 20.40 -14.04
CA ASP A 61 4.45 20.33 -12.80
C ASP A 61 4.03 19.16 -11.90
N SER A 62 2.72 18.90 -11.83
CA SER A 62 2.18 17.77 -11.07
C SER A 62 2.63 16.45 -11.68
N LEU A 63 2.50 16.33 -13.00
CA LEU A 63 2.94 15.17 -13.77
C LEU A 63 4.44 14.92 -13.64
N LEU A 64 5.27 15.95 -13.81
CA LEU A 64 6.73 15.84 -13.66
C LEU A 64 7.12 15.42 -12.25
N ARG A 65 6.48 16.00 -11.22
CA ARG A 65 6.74 15.61 -9.83
C ARG A 65 6.40 14.14 -9.60
N TYR A 66 5.25 13.69 -10.08
CA TYR A 66 4.82 12.29 -9.97
C TYR A 66 5.80 11.35 -10.69
N ILE A 67 6.10 11.62 -11.96
CA ILE A 67 7.01 10.78 -12.76
C ILE A 67 8.41 10.72 -12.14
N ARG A 68 8.91 11.83 -11.57
CA ARG A 68 10.19 11.85 -10.84
C ARG A 68 10.18 10.96 -9.60
N LYS A 69 9.09 10.97 -8.80
CA LYS A 69 8.93 10.05 -7.66
C LYS A 69 8.95 8.59 -8.13
N VAL A 70 8.20 8.26 -9.19
CA VAL A 70 8.19 6.91 -9.78
C VAL A 70 9.59 6.51 -10.24
N ASN A 71 10.25 7.33 -11.04
CA ASN A 71 11.59 7.07 -11.55
C ASN A 71 12.61 6.82 -10.44
N GLN A 72 12.64 7.71 -9.44
CA GLN A 72 13.53 7.57 -8.30
C GLN A 72 13.23 6.30 -7.50
N GLY A 73 11.96 5.98 -7.28
CA GLY A 73 11.57 4.78 -6.55
C GLY A 73 11.91 3.48 -7.29
N MET A 74 11.77 3.46 -8.62
CA MET A 74 12.19 2.32 -9.44
C MET A 74 13.72 2.11 -9.37
N LEU A 75 14.51 3.19 -9.36
CA LEU A 75 15.97 3.14 -9.27
C LEU A 75 16.49 2.76 -7.89
N THR A 76 15.83 3.25 -6.83
CA THR A 76 16.29 3.07 -5.43
C THR A 76 15.61 1.90 -4.72
N HIS A 77 14.61 1.29 -5.36
CA HIS A 77 13.73 0.26 -4.81
C HIS A 77 12.89 0.73 -3.60
N ASN A 78 12.88 2.03 -3.33
CA ASN A 78 12.08 2.66 -2.28
C ASN A 78 11.15 3.68 -2.94
N LEU A 79 9.92 3.27 -3.21
CA LEU A 79 8.95 4.06 -3.94
C LEU A 79 7.99 4.75 -2.99
N ASP A 80 8.16 6.07 -2.86
CA ASP A 80 7.24 6.94 -2.13
C ASP A 80 6.27 7.61 -3.11
N LEU A 81 5.01 7.21 -3.06
CA LEU A 81 3.87 7.83 -3.73
C LEU A 81 2.84 8.35 -2.70
N SER A 82 3.27 8.56 -1.46
CA SER A 82 2.45 9.14 -0.41
C SER A 82 1.97 10.54 -0.78
N SER A 83 0.81 10.95 -0.25
CA SER A 83 0.25 12.30 -0.40
C SER A 83 0.11 12.78 -1.85
N SER A 84 -0.03 11.85 -2.80
CA SER A 84 -0.08 12.15 -4.24
C SER A 84 -1.50 12.28 -4.78
N ARG A 85 -2.51 12.24 -3.89
CA ARG A 85 -3.95 12.36 -4.17
C ARG A 85 -4.48 11.27 -5.12
N LEU A 86 -3.80 10.13 -5.18
CA LEU A 86 -4.12 9.02 -6.07
C LEU A 86 -5.49 8.42 -5.70
N SER A 87 -6.42 8.39 -6.64
CA SER A 87 -7.71 7.71 -6.48
C SER A 87 -7.68 6.25 -6.97
N LEU A 88 -6.79 5.97 -7.92
CA LEU A 88 -6.57 4.67 -8.52
C LEU A 88 -5.17 4.16 -8.21
N PHE A 89 -5.04 2.83 -8.10
CA PHE A 89 -3.74 2.20 -7.96
C PHE A 89 -2.90 2.46 -9.22
N PRO A 90 -1.66 2.97 -9.09
CA PRO A 90 -0.93 3.40 -10.27
C PRO A 90 -0.53 2.27 -11.21
N TYR A 91 -0.77 2.48 -12.50
CA TYR A 91 -0.50 1.48 -13.54
C TYR A 91 1.00 1.12 -13.63
N GLU A 92 1.88 2.10 -13.42
CA GLU A 92 3.33 1.92 -13.53
C GLU A 92 3.89 0.91 -12.52
N LEU A 93 3.15 0.63 -11.43
CA LEU A 93 3.55 -0.35 -10.42
C LEU A 93 3.55 -1.79 -10.94
N ARG A 94 2.89 -2.07 -12.08
CA ARG A 94 2.96 -3.38 -12.76
C ARG A 94 4.39 -3.77 -13.13
N SER A 95 5.28 -2.79 -13.31
CA SER A 95 6.69 -3.01 -13.65
C SER A 95 7.63 -2.90 -12.45
N ALA A 96 7.12 -2.64 -11.24
CA ALA A 96 7.90 -2.37 -10.03
C ALA A 96 8.52 -3.62 -9.37
N THR A 97 8.98 -4.60 -10.15
CA THR A 97 9.31 -5.95 -9.62
C THR A 97 10.43 -5.97 -8.58
N MET A 98 11.32 -4.99 -8.60
CA MET A 98 12.46 -4.87 -7.68
C MET A 98 12.18 -3.98 -6.46
N VAL A 99 11.02 -3.33 -6.37
CA VAL A 99 10.68 -2.46 -5.25
C VAL A 99 10.61 -3.26 -3.95
N THR A 100 11.30 -2.77 -2.93
CA THR A 100 11.35 -3.36 -1.58
C THR A 100 10.51 -2.59 -0.57
N THR A 101 10.33 -1.29 -0.79
CA THR A 101 9.49 -0.43 0.06
C THR A 101 8.53 0.36 -0.81
N LEU A 102 7.24 0.27 -0.52
CA LEU A 102 6.20 1.04 -1.20
C LEU A 102 5.38 1.82 -0.18
N ASP A 103 5.40 3.15 -0.30
CA ASP A 103 4.53 4.04 0.47
C ASP A 103 3.46 4.66 -0.45
N LEU A 104 2.21 4.29 -0.21
CA LEU A 104 1.00 4.81 -0.85
C LEU A 104 0.09 5.50 0.17
N SER A 105 0.61 5.89 1.33
CA SER A 105 -0.17 6.49 2.40
C SER A 105 -0.71 7.87 2.06
N ASN A 106 -1.78 8.29 2.76
CA ASN A 106 -2.41 9.60 2.60
C ASN A 106 -2.84 9.88 1.15
N ASN A 107 -3.44 8.87 0.50
CA ASN A 107 -4.02 8.97 -0.83
C ASN A 107 -5.56 8.82 -0.74
N ARG A 108 -6.21 8.53 -1.86
CA ARG A 108 -7.67 8.36 -1.96
C ARG A 108 -8.04 7.01 -2.58
N LEU A 109 -7.14 6.03 -2.45
CA LEU A 109 -7.32 4.71 -3.03
C LEU A 109 -8.54 4.04 -2.41
N ILE A 110 -9.42 3.51 -3.26
CA ILE A 110 -10.60 2.74 -2.83
C ILE A 110 -10.32 1.23 -2.91
N GLU A 111 -9.40 0.84 -3.79
CA GLU A 111 -8.93 -0.51 -4.00
C GLU A 111 -7.44 -0.53 -4.34
N VAL A 112 -6.85 -1.72 -4.23
CA VAL A 112 -5.51 -2.03 -4.73
C VAL A 112 -5.68 -3.10 -5.82
N ASP A 113 -5.09 -2.87 -6.98
CA ASP A 113 -5.12 -3.77 -8.13
C ASP A 113 -4.20 -4.99 -7.90
N ASP A 114 -4.48 -6.08 -8.61
CA ASP A 114 -3.64 -7.29 -8.67
C ASP A 114 -2.21 -7.03 -9.19
N ALA A 115 -1.98 -5.88 -9.81
CA ALA A 115 -0.63 -5.36 -10.08
C ALA A 115 0.31 -5.37 -8.86
N LEU A 116 -0.23 -5.35 -7.63
CA LEU A 116 0.56 -5.49 -6.40
C LEU A 116 1.42 -6.76 -6.38
N SER A 117 0.92 -7.85 -6.97
CA SER A 117 1.64 -9.14 -7.04
C SER A 117 2.94 -9.12 -7.83
N ALA A 118 3.16 -8.11 -8.68
CA ALA A 118 4.42 -7.94 -9.39
C ALA A 118 5.59 -7.64 -8.44
N MET A 119 5.31 -7.06 -7.26
CA MET A 119 6.32 -6.66 -6.27
C MET A 119 6.70 -7.83 -5.35
N ILE A 120 7.28 -8.88 -5.94
CA ILE A 120 7.72 -10.09 -5.21
C ILE A 120 8.86 -9.82 -4.22
N CYS A 121 9.56 -8.70 -4.37
CA CYS A 121 10.64 -8.26 -3.49
C CYS A 121 10.17 -7.36 -2.34
N LEU A 122 8.86 -7.05 -2.24
CA LEU A 122 8.33 -6.10 -1.28
C LEU A 122 8.53 -6.58 0.16
N ILE A 123 9.08 -5.72 0.99
CA ILE A 123 9.38 -5.93 2.42
C ILE A 123 8.48 -5.05 3.28
N SER A 124 8.19 -3.83 2.84
CA SER A 124 7.35 -2.88 3.56
C SER A 124 6.32 -2.25 2.63
N LEU A 125 5.05 -2.29 3.04
CA LEU A 125 3.93 -1.70 2.33
C LEU A 125 3.13 -0.80 3.28
N ASN A 126 3.07 0.47 2.94
CA ASN A 126 2.27 1.45 3.66
C ASN A 126 1.09 1.93 2.81
N LEU A 127 -0.13 1.62 3.26
CA LEU A 127 -1.41 2.00 2.65
C LEU A 127 -2.28 2.81 3.63
N GLU A 128 -1.68 3.34 4.70
CA GLU A 128 -2.36 4.15 5.71
C GLU A 128 -3.13 5.34 5.09
N MET A 129 -4.24 5.75 5.70
CA MET A 129 -4.99 6.95 5.30
C MET A 129 -5.41 6.91 3.83
N ASN A 130 -6.13 5.86 3.46
CA ASN A 130 -6.80 5.72 2.19
C ASN A 130 -8.31 5.49 2.41
N SER A 131 -9.03 4.99 1.41
CA SER A 131 -10.44 4.60 1.51
C SER A 131 -10.65 3.13 1.15
N LEU A 132 -9.65 2.28 1.40
CA LEU A 132 -9.68 0.86 1.05
C LEU A 132 -10.79 0.14 1.79
N ILE A 133 -11.57 -0.65 1.07
CA ILE A 133 -12.66 -1.48 1.64
C ILE A 133 -12.22 -2.94 1.80
N SER A 134 -11.28 -3.38 0.96
CA SER A 134 -10.66 -4.70 0.98
C SER A 134 -9.27 -4.64 0.33
N LEU A 135 -8.53 -5.73 0.44
CA LEU A 135 -7.32 -5.98 -0.33
C LEU A 135 -7.58 -7.02 -1.42
N PRO A 136 -6.84 -6.99 -2.54
CA PRO A 136 -6.92 -8.04 -3.55
C PRO A 136 -6.36 -9.36 -2.99
N SER A 137 -6.84 -10.51 -3.49
CA SER A 137 -6.31 -11.82 -3.09
C SER A 137 -4.81 -11.98 -3.40
N SER A 138 -4.34 -11.27 -4.41
CA SER A 138 -2.96 -11.27 -4.88
C SER A 138 -1.94 -10.67 -3.89
N ILE A 139 -2.39 -10.00 -2.81
CA ILE A 139 -1.51 -9.58 -1.70
C ILE A 139 -0.71 -10.74 -1.11
N GLY A 140 -1.25 -11.97 -1.16
CA GLY A 140 -0.59 -13.17 -0.66
C GLY A 140 0.70 -13.53 -1.41
N GLU A 141 0.91 -12.99 -2.61
CA GLU A 141 2.14 -13.19 -3.40
C GLU A 141 3.32 -12.37 -2.87
N CYS A 142 3.09 -11.33 -2.07
CA CYS A 142 4.12 -10.55 -1.39
C CYS A 142 4.70 -11.33 -0.18
N ARG A 143 5.24 -12.53 -0.41
CA ARG A 143 5.68 -13.46 0.64
C ARG A 143 6.85 -12.96 1.49
N ARG A 144 7.59 -11.97 0.99
CA ARG A 144 8.72 -11.32 1.67
C ARG A 144 8.30 -10.13 2.54
N LEU A 145 7.01 -9.76 2.53
CA LEU A 145 6.54 -8.61 3.27
C LEU A 145 6.66 -8.88 4.77
N ILE A 146 7.31 -7.95 5.47
CA ILE A 146 7.53 -7.95 6.91
C ILE A 146 6.58 -6.96 7.59
N TYR A 147 6.32 -5.83 6.94
CA TYR A 147 5.52 -4.75 7.47
C TYR A 147 4.36 -4.40 6.52
N LEU A 148 3.14 -4.42 7.05
CA LEU A 148 1.92 -4.03 6.35
C LEU A 148 1.14 -3.01 7.18
N ASN A 149 1.02 -1.79 6.67
CA ASN A 149 0.18 -0.77 7.29
C ASN A 149 -1.07 -0.50 6.47
N LEU A 150 -2.24 -0.79 7.06
CA LEU A 150 -3.57 -0.59 6.49
C LEU A 150 -4.42 0.32 7.38
N SER A 151 -3.82 1.03 8.33
CA SER A 151 -4.56 1.83 9.29
C SER A 151 -5.32 2.98 8.62
N LYS A 152 -6.37 3.47 9.29
CA LYS A 152 -7.19 4.59 8.81
C LYS A 152 -7.75 4.36 7.41
N ASN A 153 -8.36 3.19 7.21
CA ASN A 153 -9.06 2.80 5.99
C ASN A 153 -10.53 2.46 6.32
N LYS A 154 -11.23 1.76 5.42
CA LYS A 154 -12.62 1.32 5.58
C LYS A 154 -12.73 -0.19 5.47
N ILE A 155 -11.66 -0.91 5.82
CA ILE A 155 -11.55 -2.36 5.62
C ILE A 155 -12.51 -3.07 6.56
N ARG A 156 -13.32 -3.97 6.00
CA ARG A 156 -14.27 -4.82 6.74
C ARG A 156 -13.79 -6.25 6.90
N SER A 157 -12.99 -6.73 5.95
CA SER A 157 -12.48 -8.10 5.90
C SER A 157 -11.14 -8.13 5.17
N LEU A 158 -10.31 -9.10 5.53
CA LEU A 158 -9.04 -9.39 4.85
C LEU A 158 -9.18 -10.65 3.97
N PRO A 159 -8.49 -10.72 2.82
CA PRO A 159 -8.51 -11.90 1.98
C PRO A 159 -7.80 -13.08 2.65
N GLU A 160 -8.30 -14.31 2.44
CA GLU A 160 -7.70 -15.53 3.03
C GLU A 160 -6.25 -15.78 2.60
N ASN A 161 -5.88 -15.33 1.39
CA ASN A 161 -4.52 -15.41 0.87
C ASN A 161 -3.50 -14.65 1.72
N LEU A 162 -3.92 -13.73 2.59
CA LEU A 162 -3.00 -13.05 3.51
C LEU A 162 -2.28 -14.06 4.44
N SER A 163 -2.89 -15.23 4.69
CA SER A 163 -2.28 -16.35 5.40
C SER A 163 -1.01 -16.93 4.75
N THR A 164 -0.77 -16.68 3.45
CA THR A 164 0.43 -17.15 2.74
C THR A 164 1.65 -16.24 2.95
N MET A 165 1.48 -15.11 3.63
CA MET A 165 2.55 -14.15 3.91
C MET A 165 3.40 -14.61 5.10
N VAL A 166 4.25 -15.59 4.83
CA VAL A 166 5.04 -16.30 5.85
C VAL A 166 6.08 -15.45 6.57
N CYS A 167 6.45 -14.28 6.04
CA CYS A 167 7.41 -13.36 6.66
C CYS A 167 6.76 -12.17 7.38
N LEU A 168 5.42 -12.05 7.38
CA LEU A 168 4.78 -10.86 7.94
C LEU A 168 4.90 -10.84 9.45
N GLU A 169 5.54 -9.79 9.98
CA GLU A 169 5.79 -9.62 11.41
C GLU A 169 4.92 -8.55 12.05
N ILE A 170 4.63 -7.47 11.31
CA ILE A 170 3.88 -6.33 11.83
C ILE A 170 2.72 -6.02 10.87
N MET A 171 1.51 -6.02 11.43
CA MET A 171 0.31 -5.64 10.71
C MET A 171 -0.46 -4.57 11.47
N ARG A 172 -0.70 -3.43 10.81
CA ARG A 172 -1.48 -2.33 11.36
C ARG A 172 -2.83 -2.24 10.68
N LEU A 173 -3.88 -2.32 11.48
CA LEU A 173 -5.29 -2.34 11.05
C LEU A 173 -6.14 -1.38 11.88
N GLU A 174 -5.52 -0.52 12.71
CA GLU A 174 -6.26 0.42 13.53
C GLU A 174 -7.09 1.41 12.70
N THR A 175 -8.19 1.90 13.27
CA THR A 175 -9.11 2.84 12.61
C THR A 175 -9.64 2.28 11.29
N ASN A 176 -10.25 1.10 11.35
CA ASN A 176 -10.93 0.44 10.22
C ASN A 176 -12.38 0.09 10.62
N ARG A 177 -13.04 -0.80 9.86
CA ARG A 177 -14.44 -1.20 10.08
C ARG A 177 -14.58 -2.72 10.22
N MET A 178 -13.57 -3.37 10.79
CA MET A 178 -13.58 -4.82 10.96
C MET A 178 -14.52 -5.20 12.11
N ILE A 179 -15.37 -6.20 11.87
CA ILE A 179 -16.34 -6.71 12.85
C ILE A 179 -15.85 -8.03 13.46
N LYS A 180 -15.02 -8.78 12.73
CA LYS A 180 -14.47 -10.08 13.15
C LYS A 180 -13.03 -10.22 12.70
N LEU A 181 -12.20 -10.84 13.52
CA LEU A 181 -10.83 -11.18 13.15
C LEU A 181 -10.82 -12.50 12.35
N PRO A 182 -10.21 -12.57 11.16
CA PRO A 182 -10.16 -13.81 10.39
C PRO A 182 -9.41 -14.94 11.12
N ASN A 183 -9.93 -16.17 11.03
CA ASN A 183 -9.34 -17.33 11.69
C ASN A 183 -7.90 -17.64 11.25
N PHE A 184 -7.54 -17.29 10.00
CA PHE A 184 -6.21 -17.53 9.47
C PHE A 184 -5.12 -16.71 10.16
N ILE A 185 -5.46 -15.65 10.91
CA ILE A 185 -4.47 -14.90 11.70
C ILE A 185 -3.74 -15.84 12.68
N LYS A 186 -4.42 -16.88 13.16
CA LYS A 186 -3.83 -17.94 14.02
C LYS A 186 -2.70 -18.72 13.32
N SER A 187 -2.70 -18.83 11.99
CA SER A 187 -1.67 -19.54 11.24
C SER A 187 -0.48 -18.66 10.85
N MET A 188 -0.51 -17.36 11.14
CA MET A 188 0.56 -16.42 10.79
C MET A 188 1.70 -16.48 11.80
N MET A 189 2.53 -17.53 11.70
CA MET A 189 3.54 -17.88 12.71
C MET A 189 4.62 -16.81 12.96
N GLN A 190 4.87 -15.92 12.01
CA GLN A 190 5.85 -14.83 12.15
C GLN A 190 5.25 -13.52 12.64
N LEU A 191 3.91 -13.42 12.74
CA LEU A 191 3.24 -12.20 13.17
C LEU A 191 3.53 -11.95 14.66
N LYS A 192 4.18 -10.82 14.96
CA LYS A 192 4.59 -10.39 16.30
C LYS A 192 3.72 -9.24 16.82
N GLU A 193 3.30 -8.35 15.93
CA GLU A 193 2.53 -7.16 16.31
C GLU A 193 1.28 -7.02 15.44
N LEU A 194 0.12 -6.88 16.09
CA LEU A 194 -1.16 -6.65 15.42
C LEU A 194 -1.94 -5.53 16.11
N TYR A 195 -2.12 -4.43 15.38
CA TYR A 195 -2.82 -3.25 15.87
C TYR A 195 -4.26 -3.27 15.35
N LEU A 196 -5.24 -3.28 16.25
CA LEU A 196 -6.67 -3.46 15.95
C LEU A 196 -7.56 -2.38 16.55
N GLN A 197 -6.99 -1.35 17.19
CA GLN A 197 -7.72 -0.28 17.85
C GLN A 197 -8.72 0.38 16.89
N GLU A 198 -9.78 0.97 17.43
CA GLU A 198 -10.74 1.76 16.65
C GLU A 198 -11.35 0.99 15.46
N ASN A 199 -11.64 -0.29 15.66
CA ASN A 199 -12.47 -1.12 14.79
C ASN A 199 -13.84 -1.39 15.43
N GLU A 200 -14.69 -2.12 14.72
CA GLU A 200 -16.07 -2.45 15.10
C GLU A 200 -16.20 -3.89 15.60
N PHE A 201 -15.14 -4.48 16.18
CA PHE A 201 -15.17 -5.90 16.57
C PHE A 201 -16.25 -6.17 17.62
N THR A 202 -17.08 -7.17 17.33
CA THR A 202 -18.05 -7.75 18.28
C THR A 202 -17.60 -9.12 18.78
N ASP A 203 -16.58 -9.69 18.14
CA ASP A 203 -15.99 -10.98 18.48
C ASP A 203 -14.57 -11.00 17.94
N ILE A 204 -13.59 -11.08 18.85
CA ILE A 204 -12.17 -11.19 18.50
C ILE A 204 -11.68 -12.65 18.52
N GLY A 205 -12.59 -13.61 18.77
CA GLY A 205 -12.32 -15.03 18.86
C GLY A 205 -11.58 -15.40 20.14
N ALA A 206 -12.22 -16.17 21.02
CA ALA A 206 -11.70 -16.65 22.31
C ALA A 206 -10.43 -17.56 22.22
N GLU A 207 -9.84 -17.72 21.04
CA GLU A 207 -8.84 -18.76 20.75
C GLU A 207 -7.63 -18.24 19.99
N VAL A 208 -7.39 -16.93 19.92
CA VAL A 208 -6.06 -16.48 19.48
C VAL A 208 -5.09 -16.74 20.64
N LYS A 209 -4.71 -18.02 20.81
CA LYS A 209 -3.54 -18.46 21.58
C LYS A 209 -2.33 -17.98 20.80
N MET A 210 -2.04 -16.71 20.99
CA MET A 210 -0.92 -16.06 20.36
C MET A 210 0.37 -16.63 20.93
N SER A 211 1.38 -16.82 20.08
CA SER A 211 2.74 -17.12 20.51
C SER A 211 3.23 -16.07 21.52
N SER A 212 4.22 -16.44 22.34
CA SER A 212 4.62 -15.72 23.56
C SER A 212 4.96 -14.22 23.38
N ASN A 213 5.13 -13.71 22.16
CA ASN A 213 5.59 -12.35 21.86
C ASN A 213 4.54 -11.46 21.16
N PHE A 214 3.28 -11.88 21.10
CA PHE A 214 2.27 -11.12 20.38
C PHE A 214 1.68 -9.96 21.20
N ILE A 215 1.69 -8.75 20.63
CA ILE A 215 1.04 -7.56 21.21
C ILE A 215 -0.28 -7.32 20.48
N LEU A 216 -1.39 -7.42 21.21
CA LEU A 216 -2.73 -7.04 20.76
C LEU A 216 -3.10 -5.72 21.44
N ASN A 217 -3.54 -4.74 20.66
CA ASN A 217 -4.00 -3.46 21.20
C ASN A 217 -5.51 -3.28 20.95
N PRO A 218 -6.39 -3.85 21.78
CA PRO A 218 -7.84 -3.68 21.68
C PRO A 218 -8.31 -2.35 22.27
N THR A 219 -9.53 -1.92 21.91
CA THR A 219 -10.18 -0.75 22.53
C THR A 219 -10.64 -1.03 23.97
N PRO A 220 -10.85 -0.01 24.82
CA PRO A 220 -11.37 -0.19 26.19
C PRO A 220 -12.69 -0.99 26.28
N SER A 221 -13.59 -0.83 25.32
CA SER A 221 -14.84 -1.61 25.26
C SER A 221 -14.59 -3.09 24.93
N GLN A 222 -13.66 -3.38 24.01
CA GLN A 222 -13.26 -4.75 23.68
C GLN A 222 -12.46 -5.40 24.82
N LEU A 223 -11.68 -4.60 25.55
CA LEU A 223 -11.05 -5.01 26.80
C LEU A 223 -12.10 -5.44 27.81
N MET A 224 -13.18 -4.69 28.01
CA MET A 224 -14.22 -5.06 28.98
C MET A 224 -14.92 -6.38 28.65
N GLU A 225 -15.07 -6.73 27.37
CA GLU A 225 -15.63 -8.02 26.94
C GLU A 225 -14.62 -9.17 27.13
N LEU A 226 -13.35 -8.95 26.79
CA LEU A 226 -12.24 -9.87 27.10
C LEU A 226 -12.04 -10.09 28.61
N LEU A 227 -12.25 -9.04 29.41
CA LEU A 227 -12.13 -9.04 30.86
C LEU A 227 -13.27 -9.84 31.54
N GLN A 228 -14.40 -10.00 30.86
CA GLN A 228 -15.51 -10.83 31.32
C GLN A 228 -15.32 -12.33 30.99
N ASP A 229 -14.37 -12.66 30.12
CA ASP A 229 -13.95 -14.05 29.88
C ASP A 229 -13.07 -14.53 31.05
N THR A 230 -13.67 -15.30 31.97
CA THR A 230 -12.97 -15.90 33.11
C THR A 230 -12.22 -17.19 32.76
N GLY A 231 -12.11 -17.54 31.47
CA GLY A 231 -11.30 -18.65 31.01
C GLY A 231 -9.80 -18.43 31.26
N PRO A 232 -8.97 -19.50 31.23
CA PRO A 232 -7.51 -19.40 31.40
C PRO A 232 -6.87 -18.40 30.42
N THR A 233 -7.49 -18.23 29.26
CA THR A 233 -7.08 -17.36 28.16
C THR A 233 -7.39 -15.88 28.42
N GLY A 234 -8.54 -15.56 29.05
CA GLY A 234 -8.87 -14.20 29.45
C GLY A 234 -7.92 -13.65 30.52
N ILE A 235 -7.44 -14.51 31.42
CA ILE A 235 -6.46 -14.17 32.46
C ILE A 235 -5.06 -13.90 31.85
N GLU A 236 -4.66 -14.62 30.81
CA GLU A 236 -3.36 -14.44 30.16
C GLU A 236 -3.32 -13.18 29.28
N LEU A 237 -4.42 -12.86 28.59
CA LEU A 237 -4.61 -11.60 27.87
C LEU A 237 -4.64 -10.41 28.83
N GLN A 238 -5.34 -10.54 29.96
CA GLN A 238 -5.36 -9.55 31.04
C GLN A 238 -3.97 -9.16 31.53
N ALA A 239 -3.11 -10.15 31.77
CA ALA A 239 -1.75 -9.91 32.26
C ALA A 239 -0.91 -9.12 31.25
N LYS A 240 -1.03 -9.41 29.94
CA LYS A 240 -0.26 -8.72 28.90
C LYS A 240 -0.72 -7.30 28.62
N ILE A 241 -2.00 -7.00 28.81
CA ILE A 241 -2.57 -5.66 28.63
C ILE A 241 -2.18 -4.71 29.78
N LEU A 242 -2.03 -5.24 31.00
CA LEU A 242 -1.68 -4.46 32.19
C LEU A 242 -0.16 -4.16 32.29
N ASP A 243 0.68 -4.90 31.57
CA ASP A 243 2.15 -4.75 31.54
C ASP A 243 2.67 -3.84 30.41
N SER A 244 1.78 -3.28 29.58
CA SER A 244 2.07 -2.33 28.47
C SER A 244 1.54 -0.94 28.76
#